data_AF-A0AAW2WAW5-F1
#
_entry.id   AF-A0AAW2WAW5-F1
#
_cell.length_a   1.000
_cell.length_b   1.000
_cell.length_c   1.000
_cell.angle_alpha   90.00
_cell.angle_beta   90.00
_cell.angle_gamma   90.00
#
_symmetry.space_group_name_H-M   'P 1'
#
loop_
_entity.id
_entity.type
_entity.pdbx_description
1 polymer ?
#
loop_
_entity_poly.entity_id
_entity_poly.type
_entity_poly.pdbx_seq_one_letter_code
_entity_poly.pdbx_strand_id
1 'polypeptide(L)'
;MEEALGSMDKRVTTAVNEELLKPFTAEEIMQALKQMHLLKSPGPDGMPPIFYQKHCLCNVLYKLASKTIANRLKPLLDILIPPSQSAFVPGHLITDSVLVAYELNHQLKLKNRGKKGCVSLKLDISKAYDRVEWSFLERALGRLGFHPHFMALIMSCVSTISFSFL
;
A
#
# COMPACT_ATOMS: atom_id res chain seq x y z
N MET A 1 10.25 -16.24 -5.18
CA MET A 1 9.85 -15.06 -4.37
C MET A 1 10.98 -14.59 -3.45
N GLU A 2 11.77 -15.52 -2.87
CA GLU A 2 13.05 -15.23 -2.17
C GLU A 2 14.02 -14.32 -2.95
N GLU A 3 14.26 -14.60 -4.24
CA GLU A 3 15.18 -13.80 -5.07
C GLU A 3 14.72 -12.34 -5.22
N ALA A 4 13.41 -12.09 -5.29
CA ALA A 4 12.83 -10.74 -5.38
C ALA A 4 13.02 -9.96 -4.07
N LEU A 5 13.03 -10.63 -2.91
CA LEU A 5 13.37 -10.02 -1.62
C LEU A 5 14.88 -9.73 -1.51
N GLY A 6 15.71 -10.48 -2.23
CA GLY A 6 17.16 -10.30 -2.34
C GLY A 6 17.56 -8.97 -2.96
N SER A 7 16.78 -8.48 -3.92
CA SER A 7 17.04 -7.21 -4.65
C SER A 7 16.40 -5.97 -4.02
N MET A 8 15.76 -6.10 -2.85
CA MET A 8 15.15 -4.95 -2.17
C MET A 8 16.19 -4.18 -1.36
N ASP A 9 16.43 -2.93 -1.75
CA ASP A 9 17.26 -2.02 -0.96
C ASP A 9 16.54 -1.56 0.30
N LYS A 10 17.30 -1.38 1.38
CA LYS A 10 16.80 -0.75 2.60
C LYS A 10 16.50 0.73 2.31
N ARG A 11 15.23 1.13 2.46
CA ARG A 11 14.77 2.50 2.18
C ARG A 11 14.33 3.26 3.43
N VAL A 12 13.97 2.55 4.49
CA VAL A 12 13.58 3.14 5.78
C VAL A 12 14.85 3.39 6.61
N THR A 13 15.13 4.66 6.88
CA THR A 13 16.27 5.08 7.70
C THR A 13 15.93 4.99 9.19
N THR A 14 16.96 5.06 10.04
CA THR A 14 16.77 5.06 11.50
C THR A 14 15.91 6.25 11.96
N ALA A 15 16.11 7.43 11.39
CA ALA A 15 15.32 8.62 11.70
C ALA A 15 13.82 8.44 11.36
N VAL A 16 13.50 7.79 10.23
CA VAL A 16 12.12 7.44 9.87
C VAL A 16 11.53 6.46 10.88
N ASN A 17 12.31 5.45 11.31
CA ASN A 17 11.84 4.52 12.33
C ASN A 17 11.59 5.21 13.68
N GLU A 18 12.45 6.13 14.10
CA GLU A 18 12.23 6.93 15.32
C GLU A 18 10.93 7.73 15.24
N GLU A 19 10.61 8.28 14.07
CA GLU A 19 9.35 8.98 13.85
C GLU A 19 8.13 8.05 13.90
N LEU A 20 8.22 6.87 13.27
CA LEU A 20 7.15 5.87 13.26
C LEU A 20 6.85 5.29 14.66
N LEU A 21 7.87 5.23 15.53
CA LEU A 21 7.76 4.69 16.89
C LEU A 21 7.25 5.70 17.91
N LYS A 22 7.09 6.97 17.56
CA LYS A 22 6.49 7.98 18.46
C LYS A 22 5.09 7.54 18.89
N PRO A 23 4.67 7.86 20.13
CA PRO A 23 3.29 7.59 20.56
C PRO A 23 2.28 8.27 19.62
N PHE A 24 1.13 7.62 19.40
CA PHE A 24 0.05 8.20 18.62
C PHE A 24 -0.54 9.41 19.36
N THR A 25 -0.66 10.55 18.68
CA THR A 25 -1.21 11.75 19.30
C THR A 25 -2.72 11.85 19.09
N ALA A 26 -3.40 12.61 19.95
CA ALA A 26 -4.84 12.82 19.84
C ALA A 26 -5.21 13.50 18.51
N GLU A 27 -4.34 14.34 17.97
CA GLU A 27 -4.50 15.02 16.69
C GLU A 27 -4.51 14.02 15.53
N GLU A 28 -3.58 13.05 15.52
CA GLU A 28 -3.52 12.01 14.50
C GLU A 28 -4.77 11.14 14.52
N ILE A 29 -5.22 10.78 15.73
CA ILE A 29 -6.44 9.99 15.94
C ILE A 29 -7.66 10.79 15.45
N MET A 30 -7.75 12.07 15.81
CA MET A 30 -8.85 12.94 15.38
C MET A 30 -8.84 13.19 13.87
N GLN A 31 -7.65 13.31 13.26
CA GLN A 31 -7.50 13.42 11.81
C GLN A 31 -7.94 12.13 11.11
N ALA A 32 -7.54 10.96 11.62
CA ALA A 32 -8.00 9.68 11.11
C ALA A 32 -9.53 9.57 11.24
N LEU A 33 -10.10 9.93 12.39
CA LEU A 33 -11.54 9.96 12.62
C LEU A 33 -12.29 10.86 11.62
N LYS A 34 -11.79 12.08 11.37
CA LYS A 34 -12.35 13.00 10.37
C LYS A 34 -12.25 12.45 8.95
N GLN A 35 -11.13 11.80 8.59
CA GLN A 35 -10.95 11.17 7.28
C GLN A 35 -11.80 9.92 7.06
N MET A 36 -12.21 9.27 8.16
CA MET A 36 -13.23 8.22 8.15
C MET A 36 -14.66 8.78 8.01
N HIS A 37 -14.82 10.00 7.48
CA HIS A 37 -16.09 10.72 7.28
C HIS A 37 -17.25 9.75 7.06
N LEU A 38 -18.20 9.80 7.99
CA LEU A 38 -19.27 8.82 8.25
C LEU A 38 -20.30 8.63 7.10
N LEU A 39 -20.03 9.24 5.94
CA LEU A 39 -20.87 9.32 4.76
C LEU A 39 -20.14 8.87 3.48
N LYS A 40 -19.04 8.12 3.60
CA LYS A 40 -18.53 7.39 2.41
C LYS A 40 -19.55 6.37 1.96
N SER A 41 -19.59 6.13 0.65
CA SER A 41 -20.48 5.17 0.02
C SER A 41 -20.52 3.86 0.81
N PRO A 42 -21.71 3.32 1.09
CA PRO A 42 -21.85 2.09 1.85
C PRO A 42 -21.05 0.96 1.20
N GLY A 43 -20.64 -0.01 2.02
CA GLY A 43 -20.01 -1.22 1.51
C GLY A 43 -20.99 -2.04 0.65
N PRO A 44 -20.60 -3.25 0.21
CA PRO A 44 -21.49 -4.17 -0.49
C PRO A 44 -22.77 -4.50 0.31
N ASP A 45 -22.74 -4.24 1.61
CA ASP A 45 -23.82 -4.39 2.59
C ASP A 45 -24.85 -3.26 2.58
N GLY A 46 -24.62 -2.16 1.83
CA GLY A 46 -25.55 -1.03 1.79
C GLY A 46 -25.56 -0.20 3.07
N MET A 47 -24.70 -0.49 4.05
CA MET A 47 -24.73 0.16 5.36
C MET A 47 -23.75 1.34 5.44
N PRO A 48 -24.21 2.54 5.82
CA PRO A 48 -23.33 3.67 6.01
C PRO A 48 -22.40 3.44 7.23
N PRO A 49 -21.17 3.99 7.24
CA PRO A 49 -20.23 3.83 8.36
C PRO A 49 -20.80 4.17 9.75
N ILE A 50 -21.84 5.02 9.82
CA ILE A 50 -22.56 5.39 11.03
C ILE A 50 -23.29 4.21 11.71
N PHE A 51 -23.72 3.19 10.94
CA PHE A 51 -24.35 1.97 11.47
C PHE A 51 -23.38 1.19 12.36
N TYR A 52 -22.14 1.05 11.90
CA TYR A 52 -21.06 0.37 12.64
C TYR A 52 -20.58 1.15 13.86
N GLN A 53 -20.70 2.48 13.85
CA GLN A 53 -20.39 3.32 15.00
C GLN A 53 -21.32 3.08 16.19
N LYS A 54 -22.59 2.76 15.91
CA LYS A 54 -23.61 2.55 16.93
C LYS A 54 -23.66 1.10 17.46
N HIS A 55 -23.26 0.13 16.64
CA HIS A 55 -23.47 -1.30 16.93
C HIS A 55 -22.19 -2.15 17.05
N CYS A 56 -21.03 -1.68 16.58
CA CYS A 56 -19.77 -2.46 16.61
C CYS A 56 -18.55 -1.58 16.94
N LEU A 57 -18.37 -1.23 18.22
CA LEU A 57 -17.21 -0.46 18.69
C LEU A 57 -15.87 -1.10 18.32
N CYS A 58 -15.79 -2.43 18.28
CA CYS A 58 -14.60 -3.18 17.85
C CYS A 58 -14.19 -2.86 16.40
N ASN A 59 -15.16 -2.78 15.49
CA ASN A 59 -14.91 -2.47 14.08
C ASN A 59 -14.47 -1.02 13.87
N VAL A 60 -14.97 -0.09 14.69
CA VAL A 60 -14.54 1.32 14.64
C VAL A 60 -13.13 1.49 15.17
N LEU A 61 -12.78 0.86 16.30
CA LEU A 61 -11.43 0.92 16.85
C LEU A 61 -10.39 0.34 15.88
N TYR A 62 -10.69 -0.79 15.24
CA TYR A 62 -9.83 -1.36 14.22
C TYR A 62 -9.67 -0.45 13.00
N LYS A 63 -10.78 0.10 12.47
CA LYS A 63 -10.76 1.03 11.34
C LYS A 63 -9.98 2.30 11.68
N LEU A 64 -10.13 2.80 12.91
CA LEU A 64 -9.39 3.95 13.40
C LEU A 64 -7.89 3.65 13.49
N ALA A 65 -7.49 2.55 14.14
CA ALA A 65 -6.10 2.16 14.28
C ALA A 65 -5.42 1.93 12.93
N SER A 66 -6.04 1.14 12.04
CA SER A 66 -5.52 0.89 10.69
C SER A 66 -5.43 2.17 9.86
N LYS A 67 -6.39 3.09 10.00
CA LYS A 67 -6.37 4.39 9.33
C LYS A 67 -5.25 5.29 9.84
N THR A 68 -5.02 5.34 11.15
CA THR A 68 -3.93 6.11 11.75
C THR A 68 -2.57 5.58 11.30
N ILE A 69 -2.38 4.26 11.30
CA ILE A 69 -1.15 3.63 10.78
C ILE A 69 -0.95 3.95 9.29
N ALA A 70 -2.00 3.85 8.47
CA ALA A 70 -1.94 4.18 7.05
C ALA A 70 -1.57 5.65 6.81
N ASN A 71 -2.03 6.57 7.66
CA ASN A 71 -1.68 7.98 7.55
C ASN A 71 -0.20 8.24 7.86
N ARG A 72 0.40 7.52 8.81
CA ARG A 72 1.84 7.57 9.07
C ARG A 72 2.68 6.95 7.95
N LEU A 73 2.17 5.93 7.27
CA LEU A 73 2.83 5.31 6.13
C LEU A 73 2.75 6.16 4.85
N LYS A 74 1.68 6.94 4.68
CA LYS A 74 1.42 7.72 3.46
C LYS A 74 2.60 8.59 3.00
N PRO A 75 3.24 9.43 3.85
CA PRO A 75 4.39 10.24 3.43
C PRO A 75 5.62 9.39 3.10
N LEU A 76 5.70 8.15 3.62
CA LEU A 76 6.80 7.24 3.32
C LEU A 76 6.64 6.52 1.99
N LEU A 77 5.43 6.48 1.42
CA LEU A 77 5.20 5.86 0.11
C LEU A 77 6.07 6.51 -0.97
N ASP A 78 6.31 7.81 -0.91
CA ASP A 78 7.14 8.53 -1.87
C ASP A 78 8.63 8.12 -1.81
N ILE A 79 9.09 7.65 -0.65
CA ILE A 79 10.45 7.13 -0.45
C ILE A 79 10.51 5.64 -0.83
N LEU A 80 9.47 4.89 -0.50
CA LEU A 80 9.38 3.44 -0.72
C LEU A 80 9.17 3.10 -2.20
N ILE A 81 8.41 3.92 -2.93
CA ILE A 81 8.07 3.72 -4.33
C ILE A 81 9.06 4.52 -5.18
N PRO A 82 9.85 3.88 -6.08
CA PRO A 82 10.73 4.61 -6.98
C PRO A 82 9.92 5.52 -7.92
N PRO A 83 10.46 6.68 -8.34
CA PRO A 83 9.77 7.64 -9.20
C PRO A 83 9.40 7.08 -10.60
N SER A 84 9.95 5.92 -10.96
CA SER A 84 9.62 5.19 -12.18
C SER A 84 8.30 4.39 -12.10
N GLN A 85 7.67 4.31 -10.92
CA GLN A 85 6.42 3.57 -10.72
C GLN A 85 5.22 4.52 -10.85
N SER A 86 4.57 4.53 -12.01
CA SER A 86 3.46 5.43 -12.34
C SER A 86 2.11 5.09 -11.69
N ALA A 87 2.02 4.03 -10.88
CA ALA A 87 0.76 3.60 -10.24
C ALA A 87 0.76 3.94 -8.75
N PHE A 88 -0.34 4.55 -8.27
CA PHE A 88 -0.65 4.87 -6.87
C PHE A 88 0.12 6.03 -6.20
N VAL A 89 0.81 6.87 -6.97
CA VAL A 89 1.38 8.13 -6.46
C VAL A 89 0.42 9.30 -6.75
N PRO A 90 0.08 10.16 -5.77
CA PRO A 90 -0.81 11.31 -6.00
C PRO A 90 -0.19 12.27 -7.03
N GLY A 91 -0.86 12.50 -8.15
CA GLY A 91 -0.40 13.40 -9.21
C GLY A 91 0.02 12.74 -10.52
N HIS A 92 0.10 11.41 -10.58
CA HIS A 92 0.32 10.68 -11.84
C HIS A 92 -1.02 10.27 -12.46
N LEU A 93 -1.28 10.74 -13.68
CA LEU A 93 -2.51 10.42 -14.41
C LEU A 93 -2.34 9.11 -15.19
N ILE A 94 -3.43 8.38 -15.40
CA ILE A 94 -3.46 7.16 -16.22
C ILE A 94 -2.90 7.42 -17.64
N THR A 95 -3.05 8.65 -18.14
CA THR A 95 -2.50 9.11 -19.41
C THR A 95 -0.99 8.92 -19.52
N ASP A 96 -0.25 9.09 -18.42
CA ASP A 96 1.21 8.97 -18.42
C ASP A 96 1.62 7.51 -18.64
N SER A 97 0.90 6.57 -18.00
CA SER A 97 1.12 5.14 -18.20
C SER A 97 0.79 4.70 -19.64
N VAL A 98 -0.25 5.28 -20.25
CA VAL A 98 -0.61 5.01 -21.66
C VAL A 98 0.44 5.59 -22.61
N LEU A 99 0.95 6.79 -22.34
CA LEU A 99 1.98 7.44 -23.15
C LEU A 99 3.29 6.65 -23.14
N VAL A 100 3.75 6.22 -21.94
CA VAL A 100 4.93 5.37 -21.80
C VAL A 100 4.74 4.04 -22.55
N ALA A 101 3.59 3.41 -22.43
CA ALA A 101 3.30 2.18 -23.17
C ALA A 101 3.28 2.39 -24.70
N TYR A 102 2.77 3.53 -25.16
CA TYR A 102 2.76 3.89 -26.58
C TYR A 102 4.18 4.10 -27.11
N GLU A 103 5.03 4.80 -26.36
CA GLU A 103 6.43 5.03 -26.70
C GLU A 103 7.23 3.72 -26.72
N LEU A 104 7.04 2.84 -25.74
CA LEU A 104 7.66 1.51 -25.72
C LEU A 104 7.26 0.70 -26.96
N ASN A 105 5.96 0.67 -27.30
CA ASN A 105 5.48 -0.03 -28.49
C ASN A 105 6.02 0.58 -29.79
N HIS A 106 6.16 1.91 -29.84
CA HIS A 106 6.71 2.60 -30.99
C HIS A 106 8.21 2.28 -31.18
N GLN A 107 8.99 2.30 -30.11
CA GLN A 107 10.42 1.95 -30.13
C GLN A 107 10.65 0.49 -30.54
N LEU A 108 9.78 -0.44 -30.11
CA LEU A 108 9.81 -1.83 -30.56
C LEU A 108 9.58 -1.94 -32.07
N LYS A 109 8.62 -1.19 -32.62
CA LYS A 109 8.34 -1.18 -34.07
C LYS A 109 9.51 -0.62 -34.88
N LEU A 110 10.19 0.41 -34.38
CA LEU A 110 11.34 1.05 -35.04
C LEU A 110 12.60 0.18 -35.00
N LYS A 111 12.85 -0.58 -33.92
CA LYS A 111 14.04 -1.43 -33.75
C LYS A 111 13.93 -2.83 -34.37
N ASN A 112 13.00 -3.04 -35.29
CA ASN A 112 12.80 -4.30 -36.01
C ASN A 112 13.91 -4.66 -37.03
N ARG A 113 14.93 -3.81 -37.23
CA ARG A 113 16.11 -4.09 -38.08
C ARG A 113 17.41 -3.78 -37.33
N GLY A 114 18.03 -4.79 -36.74
CA GLY A 114 19.33 -4.71 -36.07
C GLY A 114 19.67 -6.02 -35.33
N LYS A 115 20.95 -6.28 -35.03
CA LYS A 115 21.40 -7.52 -34.36
C LYS A 115 20.97 -7.64 -32.89
N LYS A 116 20.36 -6.61 -32.28
CA LYS A 116 19.83 -6.61 -30.91
C LYS A 116 18.33 -6.36 -30.93
N GLY A 117 17.53 -7.39 -30.64
CA GLY A 117 16.09 -7.27 -30.46
C GLY A 117 15.73 -6.61 -29.13
N CYS A 118 14.64 -5.85 -29.10
CA CYS A 118 14.07 -5.29 -27.88
C CYS A 118 12.75 -6.03 -27.59
N VAL A 119 12.48 -6.32 -26.32
CA VAL A 119 11.26 -7.00 -25.87
C VAL A 119 10.62 -6.15 -24.78
N SER A 120 9.32 -5.94 -24.88
CA SER A 120 8.52 -5.36 -23.79
C SER A 120 7.79 -6.49 -23.08
N LEU A 121 7.89 -6.51 -21.75
CA LEU A 121 7.26 -7.50 -20.89
C LEU A 121 6.16 -6.82 -20.08
N LYS A 122 4.91 -7.23 -20.30
CA LYS A 122 3.76 -6.80 -19.51
C LYS A 122 3.45 -7.87 -18.46
N LEU A 123 3.62 -7.52 -17.20
CA LEU A 123 3.28 -8.38 -16.07
C LEU A 123 2.01 -7.85 -15.40
N ASP A 124 1.01 -8.71 -15.23
CA ASP A 124 -0.25 -8.41 -14.53
C ASP A 124 -0.41 -9.35 -13.34
N ILE A 125 -0.77 -8.79 -12.18
CA ILE A 125 -0.96 -9.58 -10.95
C ILE A 125 -2.47 -9.68 -10.70
N SER A 126 -3.04 -10.86 -10.94
CA SER A 126 -4.46 -11.09 -10.69
C SER A 126 -4.78 -11.08 -9.19
N LYS A 127 -5.68 -10.20 -8.75
CA LYS A 127 -6.13 -10.08 -7.35
C LYS A 127 -4.96 -9.92 -6.37
N ALA A 128 -4.09 -8.93 -6.64
CA ALA A 128 -2.89 -8.67 -5.85
C ALA A 128 -3.14 -8.59 -4.33
N TYR A 129 -4.27 -8.04 -3.88
CA TYR A 129 -4.60 -7.94 -2.46
C TYR A 129 -5.06 -9.27 -1.83
N ASP A 130 -5.65 -10.18 -2.61
CA ASP A 130 -6.16 -11.47 -2.10
C ASP A 130 -5.09 -12.57 -2.07
N ARG A 131 -3.99 -12.38 -2.84
CA ARG A 131 -2.97 -13.41 -3.08
C ARG A 131 -1.62 -13.12 -2.42
N VAL A 132 -1.49 -12.02 -1.67
CA VAL A 132 -0.25 -11.71 -0.94
C VAL A 132 -0.17 -12.60 0.30
N GLU A 133 0.90 -13.39 0.40
CA GLU A 133 1.19 -14.15 1.61
C GLU A 133 1.66 -13.21 2.73
N TRP A 134 1.13 -13.39 3.95
CA TRP A 134 1.49 -12.57 5.10
C TRP A 134 2.97 -12.69 5.48
N SER A 135 3.54 -13.89 5.32
CA SER A 135 4.97 -14.16 5.49
C SER A 135 5.83 -13.36 4.50
N PHE A 136 5.36 -13.18 3.26
CA PHE A 136 6.03 -12.35 2.29
C PHE A 136 5.96 -10.86 2.68
N LEU A 137 4.79 -10.38 3.12
CA LEU A 137 4.62 -9.00 3.57
C LEU A 137 5.55 -8.65 4.74
N GLU A 138 5.59 -9.51 5.76
CA GLU A 138 6.46 -9.33 6.93
C GLU A 138 7.94 -9.24 6.51
N ARG A 139 8.37 -10.15 5.64
CA ARG A 139 9.75 -10.19 5.15
C ARG A 139 10.10 -9.00 4.27
N ALA A 140 9.17 -8.54 3.44
CA ALA A 140 9.33 -7.35 2.62
C ALA A 140 9.47 -6.09 3.50
N LEU A 141 8.63 -5.93 4.53
CA LEU A 141 8.75 -4.83 5.50
C LEU A 141 10.10 -4.89 6.25
N GLY A 142 10.54 -6.08 6.63
CA GLY A 142 11.87 -6.28 7.25
C GLY A 142 13.02 -5.85 6.32
N ARG A 143 12.97 -6.23 5.04
CA ARG A 143 13.98 -5.84 4.04
C ARG A 143 13.98 -4.33 3.75
N LEU A 144 12.81 -3.70 3.73
CA LEU A 144 12.70 -2.25 3.58
C LEU A 144 13.31 -1.48 4.77
N GLY A 145 13.49 -2.14 5.92
CA GLY A 145 14.16 -1.58 7.09
C GLY A 145 13.23 -1.07 8.18
N PHE A 146 11.96 -1.49 8.20
CA PHE A 146 11.03 -1.11 9.25
C PHE A 146 11.42 -1.72 10.60
N HIS A 147 11.15 -0.99 11.69
CA HIS A 147 11.40 -1.47 13.03
C HIS A 147 10.45 -2.63 13.41
N PRO A 148 10.91 -3.69 14.11
CA PRO A 148 10.10 -4.87 14.45
C PRO A 148 8.78 -4.53 15.17
N HIS A 149 8.81 -3.54 16.06
CA HIS A 149 7.59 -3.10 16.77
C HIS A 149 6.53 -2.55 15.81
N PHE A 150 6.93 -1.74 14.83
CA PHE A 150 6.00 -1.18 13.85
C PHE A 150 5.51 -2.25 12.86
N MET A 151 6.38 -3.18 12.49
CA MET A 151 6.00 -4.38 11.72
C MET A 151 4.95 -5.20 12.46
N ALA A 152 5.13 -5.43 13.77
CA ALA A 152 4.17 -6.16 14.59
C ALA A 152 2.80 -5.47 14.60
N LEU A 153 2.74 -4.13 14.71
CA LEU A 153 1.48 -3.38 14.62
C LEU A 153 0.78 -3.60 13.27
N ILE A 154 1.52 -3.55 12.15
CA ILE A 154 0.96 -3.82 10.83
C ILE A 154 0.46 -5.27 10.75
N MET A 155 1.28 -6.22 11.19
CA MET A 155 0.95 -7.66 11.15
C MET A 155 -0.25 -8.00 12.03
N SER A 156 -0.40 -7.35 13.19
CA SER A 156 -1.60 -7.46 14.02
C SER A 156 -2.83 -6.93 13.29
N CYS A 157 -2.73 -5.84 12.52
CA CYS A 157 -3.88 -5.35 11.76
C CYS A 157 -4.31 -6.31 10.65
N VAL A 158 -3.36 -6.85 9.86
CA VAL A 158 -3.70 -7.70 8.71
C VAL A 158 -4.09 -9.12 9.10
N SER A 159 -3.54 -9.67 10.18
CA SER A 159 -3.84 -11.04 10.63
C SER A 159 -5.12 -11.17 11.46
N THR A 160 -5.59 -10.07 12.09
CA THR A 160 -6.77 -10.10 12.98
C THR A 160 -8.10 -9.99 12.23
N ILE A 161 -8.10 -9.73 10.91
CA ILE A 161 -9.34 -9.71 10.12
C ILE A 161 -9.90 -11.13 10.01
N SER A 162 -10.86 -11.43 10.89
CA SER A 162 -11.73 -12.60 10.80
C SER A 162 -13.01 -12.14 10.12
N PHE A 163 -13.16 -12.39 8.81
CA PHE A 163 -14.45 -12.22 8.15
C PHE A 163 -15.37 -13.36 8.62
N SER A 164 -16.25 -13.10 9.59
CA SER A 164 -17.41 -13.96 9.80
C SER A 164 -18.42 -13.63 8.70
N PHE A 165 -18.50 -14.46 7.67
CA PHE A 165 -19.66 -14.46 6.78
C PHE A 165 -20.84 -14.98 7.60
N LEU A 166 -21.84 -14.13 7.85
CA LEU A 166 -23.16 -14.54 8.33
C LEU A 166 -24.09 -14.67 7.13
#